data_AF-A0A4V2WRY6-F1
#
_entry.id   AF-A0A4V2WRY6-F1
#
_cell.length_a   1.000
_cell.length_b   1.000
_cell.length_c   1.000
_cell.angle_alpha   90.00
_cell.angle_beta   90.00
_cell.angle_gamma   90.00
#
_symmetry.space_group_name_H-M   'P 1'
#
loop_
_entity.id
_entity.type
_entity.pdbx_description
1 polymer ?
#
loop_
_entity_poly.entity_id
_entity_poly.type
_entity_poly.pdbx_seq_one_letter_code
_entity_poly.pdbx_strand_id
1 'polypeptide(L)'
;MFKPIRFLIPILSSVLVFAGPAHAETLQDSAKNSLADLKSQSKQMQEVKQKVSKLTPYVSMHRLRAENDVTETVNINTANAMELAKKLKGVGSTRAQAIIELRERLGGFSDIEQLLEVRGLGVRTLNANRERIVL
;
A
#
# COMPACT_ATOMS: atom_id res chain seq x y z
N MET A 1 -16.74 94.22 -11.23
CA MET A 1 -15.88 95.17 -10.50
C MET A 1 -14.47 94.57 -10.45
N PHE A 2 -13.45 95.32 -10.86
CA PHE A 2 -11.98 95.07 -10.82
C PHE A 2 -11.37 93.68 -11.18
N LYS A 3 -10.55 93.70 -12.25
CA LYS A 3 -9.30 92.92 -12.49
C LYS A 3 -8.15 93.52 -11.60
N PRO A 4 -6.85 93.09 -11.62
CA PRO A 4 -6.12 92.01 -12.34
C PRO A 4 -5.72 90.86 -11.36
N ILE A 5 -4.61 90.09 -11.33
CA ILE A 5 -3.24 89.99 -11.92
C ILE A 5 -2.93 88.48 -12.15
N ARG A 6 -2.16 87.91 -13.11
CA ARG A 6 -1.01 88.28 -13.99
C ARG A 6 0.43 88.12 -13.44
N PHE A 7 0.83 86.87 -13.13
CA PHE A 7 2.24 86.43 -13.10
C PHE A 7 2.35 85.04 -13.75
N LEU A 8 3.44 84.60 -14.37
CA LEU A 8 4.54 85.26 -15.11
C LEU A 8 5.25 84.10 -15.86
N ILE A 9 5.59 84.25 -17.15
CA ILE A 9 6.16 83.15 -17.96
C ILE A 9 7.57 83.50 -18.46
N PRO A 10 8.58 82.67 -18.13
CA PRO A 10 9.69 82.27 -19.01
C PRO A 10 9.51 80.76 -19.34
N ILE A 11 9.03 80.34 -20.51
CA ILE A 11 9.63 80.37 -21.87
C ILE A 11 11.08 79.85 -21.90
N LEU A 12 11.31 78.89 -22.82
CA LEU A 12 12.56 78.18 -23.15
C LEU A 12 13.09 77.20 -22.06
N SER A 13 13.65 76.04 -22.39
CA SER A 13 14.00 75.49 -23.73
C SER A 13 13.44 74.09 -23.97
N SER A 14 13.06 73.82 -25.21
CA SER A 14 12.68 72.48 -25.69
C SER A 14 13.89 71.55 -25.73
N VAL A 15 13.76 70.36 -25.16
CA VAL A 15 14.61 69.20 -25.51
C VAL A 15 13.67 68.03 -25.83
N LEU A 16 13.26 67.94 -27.10
CA LEU A 16 12.32 66.93 -27.58
C LEU A 16 13.09 65.65 -27.93
N VAL A 17 13.46 64.87 -26.91
CA VAL A 17 14.06 63.54 -27.11
C VAL A 17 12.97 62.53 -27.50
N PHE A 18 12.88 62.35 -28.81
CA PHE A 18 12.33 61.19 -29.52
C PHE A 18 12.65 59.85 -28.84
N ALA A 19 11.63 59.07 -28.42
CA ALA A 19 11.44 57.63 -28.66
C ALA A 19 10.42 56.96 -27.71
N GLY A 20 9.58 56.05 -28.24
CA GLY A 20 8.95 54.95 -27.48
C GLY A 20 7.57 55.20 -26.84
N PRO A 21 6.55 54.36 -27.12
CA PRO A 21 5.28 54.34 -26.39
C PRO A 21 5.23 53.26 -25.29
N ALA A 22 4.43 53.51 -24.24
CA ALA A 22 4.17 52.60 -23.11
C ALA A 22 5.44 52.29 -22.25
N HIS A 23 5.37 51.80 -21.01
CA HIS A 23 4.31 51.01 -20.36
C HIS A 23 4.09 51.48 -18.91
N ALA A 24 2.84 51.49 -18.46
CA ALA A 24 2.47 51.73 -17.06
C ALA A 24 2.37 50.40 -16.29
N GLU A 25 3.46 49.62 -16.28
CA GLU A 25 3.59 48.30 -15.67
C GLU A 25 4.98 48.15 -15.01
N THR A 26 5.18 47.48 -13.88
CA THR A 26 4.22 46.84 -12.96
C THR A 26 4.75 46.80 -11.53
N LEU A 27 3.91 47.04 -10.50
CA LEU A 27 4.18 46.61 -9.11
C LEU A 27 3.93 45.10 -8.92
N GLN A 28 4.33 44.28 -9.90
CA GLN A 28 3.83 42.91 -10.06
C GLN A 28 4.92 41.90 -10.44
N ASP A 29 6.16 42.33 -10.69
CA ASP A 29 7.25 41.42 -11.05
C ASP A 29 7.76 40.61 -9.84
N SER A 30 7.72 41.19 -8.63
CA SER A 30 7.92 40.42 -7.39
C SER A 30 6.81 39.40 -7.12
N ALA A 31 5.61 39.59 -7.66
CA ALA A 31 4.51 38.63 -7.54
C ALA A 31 4.60 37.48 -8.56
N LYS A 32 5.22 37.72 -9.73
CA LYS A 32 5.41 36.72 -10.79
C LYS A 32 6.43 35.65 -10.38
N ASN A 33 7.52 36.03 -9.70
CA ASN A 33 8.62 35.11 -9.37
C ASN A 33 8.17 33.97 -8.43
N SER A 34 7.52 34.29 -7.30
CA SER A 34 6.99 33.29 -6.36
C SER A 34 6.02 32.29 -7.00
N LEU A 35 5.29 32.68 -8.06
CA LEU A 35 4.36 31.78 -8.74
C LEU A 35 5.08 30.74 -9.61
N ALA A 36 6.26 31.07 -10.16
CA ALA A 36 7.11 30.11 -10.87
C ALA A 36 7.76 29.12 -9.88
N ASP A 37 8.23 29.61 -8.73
CA ASP A 37 8.82 28.79 -7.68
C ASP A 37 7.80 27.82 -7.06
N LEU A 38 6.61 28.30 -6.70
CA LEU A 38 5.52 27.45 -6.16
C LEU A 38 5.06 26.37 -7.14
N LYS A 39 5.00 26.67 -8.45
CA LYS A 39 4.69 25.68 -9.49
C LYS A 39 5.80 24.65 -9.64
N SER A 40 7.06 25.08 -9.53
CA SER A 40 8.23 24.18 -9.61
C SER A 40 8.30 23.24 -8.40
N GLN A 41 8.05 23.77 -7.19
CA GLN A 41 7.92 22.98 -5.96
C GLN A 41 6.76 21.97 -6.05
N SER A 42 5.60 22.39 -6.57
CA SER A 42 4.45 21.48 -6.78
C SER A 42 4.79 20.35 -7.76
N LYS A 43 5.51 20.65 -8.86
CA LYS A 43 5.97 19.62 -9.81
C LYS A 43 6.97 18.66 -9.16
N GLN A 44 7.96 19.17 -8.42
CA GLN A 44 8.88 18.33 -7.66
C GLN A 44 8.17 17.45 -6.62
N MET A 45 7.17 17.98 -5.90
CA MET A 45 6.36 17.22 -4.95
C MET A 45 5.56 16.10 -5.65
N GLN A 46 5.07 16.33 -6.88
CA GLN A 46 4.40 15.31 -7.68
C GLN A 46 5.36 14.26 -8.24
N GLU A 47 6.54 14.64 -8.72
CA GLU A 47 7.60 13.71 -9.13
C GLU A 47 8.09 12.86 -7.95
N VAL A 48 8.27 13.46 -6.76
CA VAL A 48 8.55 12.73 -5.51
C VAL A 48 7.40 11.78 -5.19
N LYS A 49 6.13 12.20 -5.26
CA LYS A 49 4.99 11.31 -5.00
C LYS A 49 4.91 10.13 -5.98
N GLN A 50 5.20 10.34 -7.26
CA GLN A 50 5.27 9.28 -8.28
C GLN A 50 6.53 8.40 -8.17
N LYS A 51 7.63 8.92 -7.61
CA LYS A 51 8.85 8.15 -7.34
C LYS A 51 8.70 7.31 -6.06
N VAL A 52 8.08 7.86 -5.02
CA VAL A 52 7.73 7.16 -3.78
C VAL A 52 6.74 6.04 -4.05
N SER A 53 5.67 6.26 -4.83
CA SER A 53 4.73 5.17 -5.18
C SER A 53 5.39 4.01 -5.97
N LYS A 54 6.47 4.28 -6.70
CA LYS A 54 7.31 3.28 -7.37
C LYS A 54 8.37 2.62 -6.46
N LEU A 55 8.64 3.20 -5.28
CA LEU A 55 9.61 2.69 -4.30
C LEU A 55 8.96 1.99 -3.10
N THR A 56 7.68 2.25 -2.83
CA THR A 56 6.85 1.50 -1.87
C THR A 56 6.28 0.21 -2.48
N PRO A 57 7.14 -0.68 -3.00
CA PRO A 57 7.01 -2.09 -2.62
C PRO A 57 8.24 -2.64 -1.87
N TYR A 58 9.37 -1.93 -1.81
CA TYR A 58 10.63 -2.56 -1.39
C TYR A 58 10.73 -2.83 0.13
N VAL A 59 10.24 -1.93 0.98
CA VAL A 59 10.33 -2.09 2.46
C VAL A 59 9.26 -3.06 3.00
N SER A 60 8.16 -3.28 2.27
CA SER A 60 7.13 -4.27 2.63
C SER A 60 7.57 -5.72 2.33
N MET A 61 8.55 -5.92 1.45
CA MET A 61 8.99 -7.26 1.00
C MET A 61 9.95 -7.98 1.97
N HIS A 62 10.31 -7.36 3.09
CA HIS A 62 11.16 -7.95 4.14
C HIS A 62 10.46 -8.17 5.50
N ARG A 63 9.12 -8.31 5.49
CA ARG A 63 8.36 -9.01 6.56
C ARG A 63 7.54 -10.21 6.04
N LEU A 64 7.60 -10.50 4.73
CA LEU A 64 6.76 -11.52 4.08
C LEU A 64 7.56 -12.64 3.38
N ARG A 65 8.89 -12.69 3.57
CA ARG A 65 9.76 -13.69 2.91
C ARG A 65 10.19 -14.86 3.83
N ALA A 66 9.67 -14.86 5.05
CA ALA A 66 9.31 -16.00 5.87
C ALA A 66 8.05 -15.55 6.65
N GLU A 67 7.00 -16.35 6.89
CA GLU A 67 6.82 -17.77 6.62
C GLU A 67 5.83 -18.05 5.47
N ASN A 68 6.32 -18.20 4.23
CA ASN A 68 5.58 -18.86 3.14
C ASN A 68 6.45 -19.96 2.48
N ASP A 69 7.19 -20.69 3.33
CA ASP A 69 7.15 -22.14 3.16
C ASP A 69 5.70 -22.55 3.47
N VAL A 70 4.96 -22.98 2.45
CA VAL A 70 3.52 -23.22 2.57
C VAL A 70 3.32 -24.57 3.25
N THR A 71 3.51 -24.57 4.58
CA THR A 71 3.21 -25.75 5.39
C THR A 71 1.75 -26.13 5.15
N GLU A 72 1.54 -27.31 4.58
CA GLU A 72 0.21 -27.85 4.29
C GLU A 72 -0.49 -28.33 5.57
N THR A 73 -0.27 -27.62 6.68
CA THR A 73 -0.77 -27.94 8.01
C THR A 73 -2.28 -27.81 8.05
N VAL A 74 -2.92 -28.73 8.77
CA VAL A 74 -4.36 -28.75 9.02
C VAL A 74 -4.59 -29.12 10.49
N ASN A 75 -5.42 -28.32 11.14
CA ASN A 75 -5.77 -28.53 12.54
C ASN A 75 -6.88 -29.59 12.64
N ILE A 76 -6.59 -30.76 13.21
CA ILE A 76 -7.54 -31.89 13.23
C ILE A 76 -8.73 -31.68 14.18
N ASN A 77 -8.62 -30.75 15.12
CA ASN A 77 -9.66 -30.36 16.08
C ASN A 77 -10.68 -29.36 15.54
N THR A 78 -10.42 -28.74 14.39
CA THR A 78 -11.28 -27.69 13.81
C THR A 78 -11.62 -27.93 12.34
N ALA A 79 -10.71 -28.50 11.55
CA ALA A 79 -10.89 -28.69 10.11
C ALA A 79 -12.06 -29.62 9.76
N ASN A 80 -12.61 -29.39 8.56
CA ASN A 80 -13.69 -30.17 7.97
C ASN A 80 -13.12 -31.41 7.23
N ALA A 81 -13.94 -32.46 7.05
CA ALA A 81 -13.55 -33.70 6.38
C ALA A 81 -13.02 -33.46 4.94
N MET A 82 -13.59 -32.50 4.21
CA MET A 82 -13.11 -32.13 2.88
C MET A 82 -11.71 -31.48 2.91
N GLU A 83 -11.37 -30.77 3.98
CA GLU A 83 -10.06 -30.14 4.15
C GLU A 83 -9.02 -31.17 4.59
N LEU A 84 -9.37 -32.04 5.54
CA LEU A 84 -8.56 -33.18 5.96
C LEU A 84 -8.21 -34.09 4.77
N ALA A 85 -9.20 -34.44 3.93
CA ALA A 85 -8.98 -35.26 2.74
C ALA A 85 -8.18 -34.54 1.62
N LYS A 86 -8.12 -33.20 1.61
CA LYS A 86 -7.36 -32.42 0.65
C LYS A 86 -5.92 -32.14 1.11
N LYS A 87 -5.70 -31.94 2.41
CA LYS A 87 -4.41 -31.61 3.03
C LYS A 87 -3.58 -32.85 3.38
N LEU A 88 -4.21 -33.91 3.87
CA LEU A 88 -3.52 -35.09 4.38
C LEU A 88 -3.29 -36.12 3.27
N LYS A 89 -2.01 -36.38 2.94
CA LYS A 89 -1.59 -37.29 1.89
C LYS A 89 -2.12 -38.70 2.14
N GLY A 90 -2.97 -39.16 1.24
CA GLY A 90 -3.57 -40.48 1.28
C GLY A 90 -4.75 -40.64 2.26
N VAL A 91 -5.28 -39.56 2.85
CA VAL A 91 -6.57 -39.58 3.55
C VAL A 91 -7.67 -39.29 2.52
N GLY A 92 -8.61 -40.22 2.36
CA GLY A 92 -9.81 -40.02 1.53
C GLY A 92 -11.04 -39.70 2.38
N SER A 93 -12.15 -39.32 1.75
CA SER A 93 -13.40 -38.89 2.41
C SER A 93 -13.84 -39.81 3.56
N THR A 94 -13.85 -41.13 3.35
CA THR A 94 -14.21 -42.13 4.38
C THR A 94 -13.34 -42.08 5.64
N ARG A 95 -12.03 -41.79 5.49
CA ARG A 95 -11.12 -41.65 6.63
C ARG A 95 -11.23 -40.27 7.26
N ALA A 96 -11.47 -39.23 6.48
CA ALA A 96 -11.73 -37.90 7.02
C ALA A 96 -13.05 -37.82 7.80
N GLN A 97 -14.09 -38.58 7.41
CA GLN A 97 -15.30 -38.77 8.20
C GLN A 97 -15.00 -39.49 9.52
N ALA A 98 -14.26 -40.60 9.48
CA ALA A 98 -13.88 -41.33 10.69
C ALA A 98 -12.95 -40.53 11.64
N ILE A 99 -12.20 -39.53 11.15
CA ILE A 99 -11.49 -38.56 12.00
C ILE A 99 -12.49 -37.68 12.77
N ILE A 100 -13.57 -37.22 12.14
CA ILE A 100 -14.62 -36.44 12.81
C ILE A 100 -15.41 -37.31 13.82
N GLU A 101 -15.80 -38.52 13.43
CA GLU A 101 -16.48 -39.47 14.35
C GLU A 101 -15.64 -39.77 15.60
N LEU A 102 -14.32 -39.86 15.46
CA LEU A 102 -13.41 -40.05 16.58
C LEU A 102 -13.20 -38.76 17.40
N ARG A 103 -13.09 -37.59 16.75
CA ARG A 103 -13.06 -36.28 17.41
C ARG A 103 -14.30 -36.05 18.27
N GLU A 104 -15.48 -36.36 17.76
CA GLU A 104 -16.75 -36.23 18.50
C GLU A 104 -16.81 -37.22 19.68
N ARG A 105 -16.29 -38.44 19.51
CA ARG A 105 -16.21 -39.45 20.57
C ARG A 105 -15.24 -39.08 21.70
N LEU A 106 -14.10 -38.47 21.37
CA LEU A 106 -13.06 -38.08 22.33
C LEU A 106 -13.28 -36.68 22.92
N GLY A 107 -14.14 -35.85 22.31
CA GLY A 107 -14.26 -34.42 22.59
C GLY A 107 -13.14 -33.56 21.96
N GLY A 108 -12.17 -34.19 21.30
CA GLY A 108 -10.98 -33.59 20.71
C GLY A 108 -9.80 -34.57 20.69
N PHE A 109 -8.80 -34.24 19.89
CA PHE A 109 -7.49 -34.92 19.86
C PHE A 109 -6.49 -34.15 20.73
N SER A 110 -5.89 -34.87 21.67
CA SER A 110 -4.81 -34.40 22.55
C SER A 110 -3.43 -34.88 22.09
N ASP A 111 -3.37 -35.93 21.26
CA ASP A 111 -2.15 -36.41 20.60
C ASP A 111 -2.46 -36.76 19.13
N ILE A 112 -1.46 -36.63 18.27
CA ILE A 112 -1.51 -37.02 16.86
C ILE A 112 -1.66 -38.55 16.73
N GLU A 113 -1.06 -39.34 17.63
CA GLU A 113 -1.12 -40.81 17.59
C GLU A 113 -2.54 -41.38 17.78
N GLN A 114 -3.47 -40.61 18.38
CA GLN A 114 -4.88 -41.00 18.49
C GLN A 114 -5.54 -41.19 17.10
N LEU A 115 -4.98 -40.60 16.05
CA LEU A 115 -5.41 -40.84 14.67
C LEU A 115 -5.19 -42.30 14.21
N LEU A 116 -4.38 -43.11 14.90
CA LEU A 116 -4.23 -44.54 14.62
C LEU A 116 -5.47 -45.37 14.98
N GLU A 117 -6.35 -44.86 15.85
CA GLU A 117 -7.65 -45.48 16.17
C GLU A 117 -8.65 -45.30 15.01
N VAL A 118 -8.40 -44.36 14.09
CA VAL A 118 -9.26 -44.10 12.92
C VAL A 118 -9.19 -45.29 11.95
N ARG A 119 -10.35 -45.93 11.71
CA ARG A 119 -10.42 -47.17 10.92
C ARG A 119 -9.83 -47.01 9.51
N GLY A 120 -8.64 -47.58 9.32
CA GLY A 120 -7.88 -47.56 8.05
C GLY A 120 -6.78 -46.50 7.95
N LEU A 121 -6.52 -45.71 9.00
CA LEU A 121 -5.40 -44.77 9.08
C LEU A 121 -4.20 -45.45 9.76
N GLY A 122 -3.41 -46.19 8.97
CA GLY A 122 -2.22 -46.86 9.48
C GLY A 122 -1.03 -45.92 9.67
N VAL A 123 -0.04 -46.35 10.47
CA VAL A 123 1.20 -45.62 10.82
C VAL A 123 1.92 -45.05 9.59
N ARG A 124 1.89 -45.73 8.43
CA ARG A 124 2.47 -45.23 7.17
C ARG A 124 1.80 -43.94 6.68
N THR A 125 0.48 -43.81 6.84
CA THR A 125 -0.28 -42.59 6.51
C THR A 125 -0.05 -41.52 7.57
N LEU A 126 0.03 -41.88 8.85
CA LEU A 126 0.29 -40.92 9.93
C LEU A 126 1.69 -40.29 9.78
N ASN A 127 2.75 -41.09 9.62
CA ASN A 127 4.12 -40.58 9.49
C ASN A 127 4.31 -39.69 8.25
N ALA A 128 3.65 -40.00 7.13
CA ALA A 128 3.65 -39.15 5.93
C ALA A 128 2.92 -37.79 6.12
N ASN A 129 2.23 -37.60 7.25
CA ASN A 129 1.41 -36.44 7.56
C ASN A 129 1.71 -35.79 8.92
N ARG A 130 2.64 -36.30 9.73
CA ARG A 130 3.02 -35.69 11.02
C ARG A 130 3.40 -34.21 10.89
N GLU A 131 4.13 -33.85 9.83
CA GLU A 131 4.50 -32.47 9.47
C GLU A 131 3.33 -31.61 8.96
N ARG A 132 2.17 -32.23 8.67
CA ARG A 132 0.94 -31.60 8.15
C ARG A 132 -0.19 -31.59 9.18
N ILE A 133 0.00 -32.17 10.36
CA ILE A 133 -1.04 -32.26 11.38
C ILE A 133 -0.67 -31.33 12.52
N VAL A 134 -1.63 -30.50 12.93
CA VAL A 134 -1.58 -29.75 14.19
C VAL A 134 -2.85 -30.03 14.99
N LEU A 135 -2.77 -29.82 16.31
CA LEU A 135 -3.87 -29.96 17.27
C LEU A 135 -4.55 -28.61 17.51
#